data_AF-A0A061J6L6-F1
#
_entry.id   AF-A0A061J6L6-F1
#
_cell.length_a   1.000
_cell.length_b   1.000
_cell.length_c   1.000
_cell.angle_alpha   90.00
_cell.angle_beta   90.00
_cell.angle_gamma   90.00
#
_symmetry.space_group_name_H-M   'P 1'
#
loop_
_entity.id
_entity.type
_entity.pdbx_description
1 polymer ?
#
loop_
_entity_poly.entity_id
_entity_poly.type
_entity_poly.pdbx_seq_one_letter_code
_entity_poly.pdbx_strand_id
1 'polypeptide(L)'
;MKLTRFLQVNVLSDALSSAAVGNRIIQVPFKLHPSFDVQYELGSREFTLYSDNINDASVLVHCVVGSCLLRSLEGGCKKGIAKKKLLSKTRCQNQSPNVPPVEFSALVNVRGSGITVEASCSCMLGLLSIDGVRLHDGFITESLVPREGRAVGEMLYQGPWLNQRVLSESVIGVRSNVSALDPWRQEQAFFFDRHVRPWVSRFLRFGHSPVHTVKPDFADVLSRFFECFHVDDDLAYFVEHFAHEVQRKEKDMWSRLVKGIVS
;
A
#
# COMPACT_ATOMS: atom_id res chain seq x y z
N MET A 1 -27.74 -10.55 18.77
CA MET A 1 -27.46 -9.12 19.03
C MET A 1 -26.45 -8.81 20.14
N LYS A 2 -26.01 -9.77 20.99
CA LYS A 2 -24.98 -9.49 22.04
C LYS A 2 -23.52 -9.71 21.57
N LEU A 3 -23.30 -10.53 20.54
CA LEU A 3 -21.96 -10.88 20.04
C LEU A 3 -21.26 -9.76 19.23
N THR A 4 -22.04 -8.97 18.48
CA THR A 4 -21.53 -7.85 17.64
C THR A 4 -21.01 -6.68 18.48
N ARG A 5 -21.65 -6.36 19.61
CA ARG A 5 -21.14 -5.36 20.56
C ARG A 5 -19.83 -5.79 21.21
N PHE A 6 -19.64 -7.08 21.48
CA PHE A 6 -18.43 -7.59 22.13
C PHE A 6 -17.19 -7.48 21.23
N LEU A 7 -17.34 -7.73 19.93
CA LEU A 7 -16.25 -7.62 18.95
C LEU A 7 -15.93 -6.18 18.57
N GLN A 8 -16.95 -5.32 18.44
CA GLN A 8 -16.75 -3.89 18.21
C GLN A 8 -15.96 -3.29 19.39
N VAL A 9 -16.29 -3.69 20.63
CA VAL A 9 -15.56 -3.26 21.83
C VAL A 9 -14.15 -3.85 21.90
N ASN A 10 -13.88 -5.08 21.46
CA ASN A 10 -12.52 -5.64 21.50
C ASN A 10 -11.60 -5.09 20.41
N VAL A 11 -12.11 -4.90 19.18
CA VAL A 11 -11.36 -4.23 18.10
C VAL A 11 -11.13 -2.77 18.44
N LEU A 12 -12.12 -2.07 19.01
CA LEU A 12 -11.97 -0.70 19.53
C LEU A 12 -11.06 -0.65 20.77
N SER A 13 -11.12 -1.63 21.67
CA SER A 13 -10.31 -1.69 22.89
C SER A 13 -8.85 -1.95 22.58
N ASP A 14 -8.55 -2.89 21.69
CA ASP A 14 -7.19 -3.15 21.23
C ASP A 14 -6.69 -1.98 20.40
N ALA A 15 -7.53 -1.35 19.56
CA ALA A 15 -7.20 -0.13 18.83
C ALA A 15 -6.95 1.08 19.74
N LEU A 16 -7.76 1.29 20.78
CA LEU A 16 -7.65 2.43 21.72
C LEU A 16 -6.53 2.23 22.76
N SER A 17 -6.32 0.99 23.22
CA SER A 17 -5.22 0.67 24.14
C SER A 17 -3.85 0.66 23.44
N SER A 18 -3.80 0.29 22.16
CA SER A 18 -2.59 0.41 21.32
C SER A 18 -2.38 1.83 20.76
N ALA A 19 -3.43 2.64 20.58
CA ALA A 19 -3.32 4.06 20.20
C ALA A 19 -2.53 4.87 21.24
N ALA A 20 -2.62 4.51 22.53
CA ALA A 20 -1.80 5.12 23.58
C ALA A 20 -0.30 4.82 23.44
N VAL A 21 0.06 3.70 22.80
CA VAL A 21 1.45 3.30 22.49
C VAL A 21 1.90 3.91 21.15
N GLY A 22 1.01 3.97 20.15
CA GLY A 22 1.28 4.56 18.82
C GLY A 22 1.52 6.08 18.87
N ASN A 23 0.76 6.80 19.69
CA ASN A 23 0.91 8.26 19.86
C ASN A 23 2.26 8.69 20.44
N ARG A 24 3.04 7.78 21.04
CA ARG A 24 4.39 8.09 21.57
C ARG A 24 5.50 7.96 20.53
N ILE A 25 5.24 7.42 19.34
CA ILE A 25 6.31 6.95 18.43
C ILE A 25 6.64 7.95 17.29
N ILE A 26 5.81 8.97 17.03
CA ILE A 26 5.84 9.70 15.75
C ILE A 26 5.79 11.22 15.99
N GLN A 27 6.90 11.82 16.44
CA GLN A 27 7.19 13.23 16.12
C GLN A 27 7.79 13.26 14.73
N VAL A 28 6.94 13.43 13.73
CA VAL A 28 7.33 13.32 12.34
C VAL A 28 7.00 14.64 11.64
N PRO A 29 7.86 15.12 10.72
CA PRO A 29 7.76 16.49 10.19
C PRO A 29 6.56 16.71 9.25
N PHE A 30 5.77 15.69 8.97
CA PHE A 30 4.61 15.74 8.09
C PHE A 30 3.32 15.51 8.87
N LYS A 31 2.27 16.26 8.53
CA LYS A 31 1.00 16.30 9.26
C LYS A 31 0.02 15.28 8.68
N LEU A 32 -0.56 14.45 9.55
CA LEU A 32 -1.74 13.65 9.23
C LEU A 32 -3.00 14.51 9.41
N HIS A 33 -4.01 14.31 8.57
CA HIS A 33 -5.31 14.96 8.76
C HIS A 33 -5.89 14.53 10.13
N PRO A 34 -6.40 15.46 10.96
CA PRO A 34 -6.76 15.18 12.36
C PRO A 34 -7.89 14.16 12.54
N SER A 35 -8.64 13.87 11.48
CA SER A 35 -9.68 12.84 11.48
C SER A 35 -9.14 11.41 11.47
N PHE A 36 -7.85 11.21 11.19
CA PHE A 36 -7.25 9.87 11.14
C PHE A 36 -6.38 9.57 12.35
N ASP A 37 -6.61 8.40 12.93
CA ASP A 37 -5.69 7.77 13.86
C ASP A 37 -4.71 6.87 13.11
N VAL A 38 -3.43 6.90 13.47
CA VAL A 38 -2.39 6.04 12.90
C VAL A 38 -2.02 4.90 13.82
N GLN A 39 -1.94 3.69 13.26
CA GLN A 39 -1.52 2.48 13.94
C GLN A 39 -0.34 1.86 13.21
N TYR A 40 0.76 1.66 13.95
CA TYR A 40 1.97 1.01 13.46
C TYR A 40 2.66 0.28 14.61
N GLU A 41 2.95 -1.00 14.40
CA GLU A 41 3.74 -1.82 15.32
C GLU A 41 5.08 -2.16 14.67
N LEU A 42 6.17 -1.85 15.38
CA LEU A 42 7.52 -2.14 14.94
C LEU A 42 7.74 -3.66 14.85
N GLY A 43 8.16 -4.13 13.67
CA GLY A 43 8.33 -5.55 13.33
C GLY A 43 7.32 -6.05 12.29
N SER A 44 6.24 -5.30 12.02
CA SER A 44 5.18 -5.73 11.10
C SER A 44 5.36 -5.24 9.66
N ARG A 45 6.11 -4.14 9.41
CA ARG A 45 6.15 -3.42 8.11
C ARG A 45 4.77 -2.95 7.59
N GLU A 46 3.72 -3.03 8.39
CA GLU A 46 2.36 -2.62 8.03
C GLU A 46 1.92 -1.46 8.89
N PHE A 47 1.14 -0.55 8.31
CA PHE A 47 0.46 0.47 9.10
C PHE A 47 -0.95 0.72 8.57
N THR A 48 -1.80 1.17 9.49
CA THR A 48 -3.21 1.45 9.23
C THR A 48 -3.54 2.87 9.66
N LEU A 49 -4.32 3.57 8.85
CA LEU A 49 -4.99 4.82 9.24
C LEU A 49 -6.48 4.56 9.33
N TYR A 50 -7.13 5.07 10.35
CA TYR A 50 -8.56 4.83 10.56
C TYR A 50 -9.29 6.09 10.97
N SER A 51 -10.51 6.24 10.45
CA SER A 51 -11.49 7.22 10.90
C SER A 51 -12.87 6.56 10.91
N ASP A 52 -13.65 6.77 11.95
CA ASP A 52 -14.99 6.21 12.09
C ASP A 52 -16.11 7.16 11.64
N ASN A 53 -15.75 8.42 11.33
CA ASN A 53 -16.71 9.49 11.10
C ASN A 53 -16.18 10.61 10.17
N ILE A 54 -15.99 10.29 8.89
CA ILE A 54 -15.78 11.29 7.83
C ILE A 54 -17.02 11.27 6.93
N ASN A 55 -17.81 12.35 6.96
CA ASN A 55 -19.03 12.47 6.15
C ASN A 55 -19.95 11.24 6.25
N ASP A 56 -20.25 10.81 7.49
CA ASP A 56 -21.05 9.62 7.80
C ASP A 56 -20.49 8.30 7.23
N ALA A 57 -19.18 8.24 6.98
CA ALA A 57 -18.48 7.04 6.58
C ALA A 57 -17.37 6.66 7.56
N SER A 58 -17.08 5.37 7.60
CA SER A 58 -15.85 4.85 8.17
C SER A 58 -14.82 4.66 7.05
N VAL A 59 -13.60 5.12 7.28
CA VAL A 59 -12.49 5.08 6.33
C VAL A 59 -11.32 4.34 6.95
N LEU A 60 -10.83 3.31 6.27
CA LEU A 60 -9.65 2.54 6.67
C LEU A 60 -8.62 2.56 5.54
N VAL A 61 -7.42 3.02 5.83
CA VAL A 61 -6.29 3.04 4.91
C VAL A 61 -5.27 2.02 5.39
N HIS A 62 -4.86 1.11 4.54
CA HIS A 62 -3.92 0.04 4.89
C HIS A 62 -2.75 0.01 3.92
N CYS A 63 -1.53 0.11 4.45
CA CYS A 63 -0.30 0.07 3.67
C CYS A 63 0.64 -1.02 4.21
N VAL A 64 1.24 -1.79 3.30
CA VAL A 64 2.34 -2.71 3.61
C VAL A 64 3.58 -2.21 2.89
N VAL A 65 4.60 -1.87 3.67
CA VAL A 65 5.84 -1.29 3.20
C VAL A 65 6.76 -2.39 2.64
N GLY A 66 7.26 -2.19 1.43
CA GLY A 66 8.16 -3.13 0.78
C GLY A 66 9.47 -3.31 1.54
N SER A 67 10.00 -4.53 1.54
CA SER A 67 11.35 -4.85 2.04
C SER A 67 12.45 -4.28 1.12
N CYS A 68 12.14 -4.09 -0.16
CA CYS A 68 13.01 -3.46 -1.14
C CYS A 68 13.03 -1.93 -0.99
N LEU A 69 14.08 -1.29 -1.53
CA LEU A 69 14.21 0.17 -1.53
C LEU A 69 12.94 0.81 -2.06
N LEU A 70 12.44 1.88 -1.41
CA LEU A 70 11.33 2.72 -1.89
C LEU A 70 11.82 3.81 -2.86
N ARG A 71 10.91 4.36 -3.69
CA ARG A 71 11.24 5.44 -4.64
C ARG A 71 11.71 6.65 -3.83
N SER A 72 12.59 7.48 -4.39
CA SER A 72 12.97 8.74 -3.73
C SER A 72 11.76 9.67 -3.66
N LEU A 73 11.50 10.28 -2.49
CA LEU A 73 10.46 11.30 -2.31
C LEU A 73 10.67 12.51 -3.26
N GLU A 74 11.92 12.88 -3.53
CA GLU A 74 12.28 13.93 -4.51
C GLU A 74 12.15 13.49 -5.97
N GLY A 75 11.88 12.20 -6.22
CA GLY A 75 11.96 11.62 -7.55
C GLY A 75 13.38 11.48 -8.09
N GLY A 76 13.48 10.93 -9.32
CA GLY A 76 14.73 10.74 -10.04
C GLY A 76 15.71 9.74 -9.39
N CYS A 77 16.70 9.29 -10.16
CA CYS A 77 17.83 8.56 -9.60
C CYS A 77 18.91 9.57 -9.19
N LYS A 78 19.16 9.75 -7.88
CA LYS A 78 20.39 10.44 -7.44
C LYS A 78 21.57 9.70 -8.09
N LYS A 79 22.37 10.39 -8.91
CA LYS A 79 23.52 9.88 -9.70
C LYS A 79 24.68 9.31 -8.85
N GLY A 80 24.42 8.84 -7.64
CA GLY A 80 25.41 8.42 -6.64
C GLY A 80 25.71 6.92 -6.59
N ILE A 81 24.94 6.06 -7.28
CA ILE A 81 25.38 4.68 -7.49
C ILE A 81 26.45 4.73 -8.58
N ALA A 82 27.70 4.93 -8.15
CA ALA A 82 28.87 4.89 -9.01
C ALA A 82 28.72 3.71 -9.97
N LYS A 83 28.78 4.00 -11.27
CA LYS A 83 28.90 2.98 -12.32
C LYS A 83 30.18 2.18 -12.02
N LYS A 84 30.10 1.15 -11.17
CA LYS A 84 31.12 0.11 -11.11
C LYS A 84 31.19 -0.42 -12.53
N LYS A 85 32.33 -0.20 -13.20
CA LYS A 85 32.63 -0.75 -14.53
C LYS A 85 32.36 -2.26 -14.45
N LEU A 86 31.21 -2.68 -14.95
CA LEU A 86 30.86 -4.09 -15.04
C LEU A 86 31.68 -4.68 -16.19
N LEU A 87 32.40 -5.75 -15.87
CA LEU A 87 33.19 -6.51 -16.81
C LEU A 87 32.28 -6.99 -17.96
N SER A 88 32.79 -6.93 -19.19
CA SER A 88 32.04 -7.09 -20.45
C SER A 88 31.38 -8.45 -20.69
N LYS A 89 31.39 -9.37 -19.71
CA LYS A 89 30.84 -10.73 -19.83
C LYS A 89 29.74 -11.07 -18.83
N THR A 90 29.33 -10.17 -17.95
CA THR A 90 28.18 -10.41 -17.07
C THR A 90 26.93 -9.84 -17.72
N ARG A 91 26.02 -10.71 -18.20
CA ARG A 91 24.68 -10.30 -18.66
C ARG A 91 23.90 -9.75 -17.47
N CYS A 92 24.06 -8.46 -17.16
CA CYS A 92 23.28 -7.81 -16.11
C CYS A 92 21.86 -7.55 -16.62
N GLN A 93 20.98 -8.52 -16.45
CA GLN A 93 19.56 -8.35 -16.71
C GLN A 93 18.88 -7.37 -15.74
N ASN A 94 19.56 -6.82 -14.73
CA ASN A 94 18.98 -6.07 -13.59
C ASN A 94 19.76 -4.78 -13.24
N GLN A 95 19.78 -3.75 -14.09
CA GLN A 95 20.52 -2.50 -13.79
C GLN A 95 19.68 -1.26 -13.44
N SER A 96 18.36 -1.27 -13.64
CA SER A 96 17.49 -0.30 -12.98
C SER A 96 17.03 -0.90 -11.66
N PRO A 97 17.14 -0.22 -10.51
CA PRO A 97 16.44 -0.65 -9.32
C PRO A 97 14.94 -0.61 -9.67
N ASN A 98 14.32 -1.78 -9.82
CA ASN A 98 12.87 -1.92 -9.97
C ASN A 98 12.29 -1.56 -8.62
N VAL A 99 11.92 -0.29 -8.46
CA VAL A 99 11.37 0.21 -7.22
C VAL A 99 9.90 0.54 -7.47
N PRO A 100 8.95 -0.25 -6.95
CA PRO A 100 7.54 0.06 -7.06
C PRO A 100 7.23 1.36 -6.30
N PRO A 101 6.13 2.06 -6.68
CA PRO A 101 5.62 3.13 -5.85
C PRO A 101 5.16 2.59 -4.49
N VAL A 102 4.90 3.49 -3.53
CA VAL A 102 4.21 3.11 -2.31
C VAL A 102 2.76 2.83 -2.66
N GLU A 103 2.28 1.63 -2.38
CA GLU A 103 0.91 1.19 -2.69
C GLU A 103 0.12 0.97 -1.39
N PHE A 104 -1.14 1.39 -1.37
CA PHE A 104 -2.01 1.27 -0.22
C PHE A 104 -3.48 1.07 -0.63
N SER A 105 -4.25 0.38 0.20
CA SER A 105 -5.69 0.20 0.01
C SER A 105 -6.43 1.22 0.85
N ALA A 106 -7.42 1.91 0.27
CA ALA A 106 -8.37 2.74 1.01
C ALA A 106 -9.76 2.10 0.96
N LEU A 107 -10.36 1.81 2.11
CA LEU A 107 -11.68 1.23 2.27
C LEU A 107 -12.62 2.30 2.83
N VAL A 108 -13.69 2.60 2.11
CA VAL A 108 -14.71 3.56 2.50
C VAL A 108 -16.04 2.83 2.66
N ASN A 109 -16.62 2.88 3.85
CA ASN A 109 -17.95 2.37 4.13
C ASN A 109 -18.88 3.51 4.55
N VAL A 110 -19.79 3.89 3.66
CA VAL A 110 -20.82 4.89 3.95
C VAL A 110 -21.93 4.23 4.78
N ARG A 111 -22.27 4.82 5.92
CA ARG A 111 -23.31 4.29 6.81
C ARG A 111 -24.63 4.11 6.06
N GLY A 112 -25.24 2.94 6.21
CA GLY A 112 -26.53 2.60 5.58
C GLY A 112 -26.44 2.16 4.10
N SER A 113 -25.27 2.25 3.45
CA SER A 113 -25.12 1.80 2.05
C SER A 113 -25.12 0.28 1.88
N GLY A 114 -24.75 -0.46 2.93
CA GLY A 114 -24.60 -1.92 2.88
C GLY A 114 -23.41 -2.40 2.05
N ILE A 115 -22.55 -1.49 1.58
CA ILE A 115 -21.38 -1.80 0.75
C ILE A 115 -20.14 -1.08 1.26
N THR A 116 -18.98 -1.69 1.03
CA THR A 116 -17.67 -1.07 1.26
C THR A 116 -16.97 -0.90 -0.09
N VAL A 117 -16.58 0.32 -0.40
CA VAL A 117 -15.80 0.65 -1.59
C VAL A 117 -14.33 0.57 -1.25
N GLU A 118 -13.56 -0.25 -1.96
CA GLU A 118 -12.11 -0.30 -1.81
C GLU A 118 -11.42 0.25 -3.06
N ALA A 119 -10.54 1.22 -2.84
CA ALA A 119 -9.63 1.77 -3.83
C ALA A 119 -8.22 1.17 -3.66
N SER A 120 -7.66 0.68 -4.75
CA SER A 120 -6.24 0.37 -4.88
C SER A 120 -5.50 1.65 -5.28
N CYS A 121 -4.68 2.17 -4.37
CA CYS A 121 -4.01 3.46 -4.53
C CYS A 121 -2.49 3.29 -4.64
N SER A 122 -1.86 4.21 -5.36
CA SER A 122 -0.41 4.37 -5.46
C SER A 122 -0.03 5.81 -5.16
N CYS A 123 1.03 6.01 -4.37
CA CYS A 123 1.65 7.31 -4.16
C CYS A 123 2.85 7.49 -5.09
N MET A 124 2.93 8.64 -5.77
CA MET A 124 4.12 9.05 -6.50
C MET A 124 4.37 10.53 -6.29
N LEU A 125 5.49 10.88 -5.64
CA LEU A 125 5.89 12.28 -5.40
C LEU A 125 4.84 13.08 -4.61
N GLY A 126 4.24 12.43 -3.62
CA GLY A 126 3.18 12.98 -2.78
C GLY A 126 1.80 13.00 -3.42
N LEU A 127 1.66 12.58 -4.68
CA LEU A 127 0.37 12.60 -5.38
C LEU A 127 -0.30 11.22 -5.37
N LEU A 128 -1.62 11.24 -5.30
CA LEU A 128 -2.49 10.08 -5.30
C LEU A 128 -2.80 9.63 -6.74
N SER A 129 -2.65 8.34 -6.99
CA SER A 129 -3.17 7.67 -8.18
C SER A 129 -4.08 6.52 -7.75
N ILE A 130 -5.35 6.56 -8.15
CA ILE A 130 -6.29 5.46 -7.91
C ILE A 130 -6.28 4.55 -9.14
N ASP A 131 -5.72 3.35 -9.00
CA ASP A 131 -5.51 2.41 -10.10
C ASP A 131 -6.72 1.52 -10.36
N GLY A 132 -7.56 1.30 -9.34
CA GLY A 132 -8.71 0.42 -9.39
C GLY A 132 -9.64 0.60 -8.22
N VAL A 133 -10.92 0.27 -8.43
CA VAL A 133 -11.94 0.25 -7.38
C VAL A 133 -12.70 -1.06 -7.46
N ARG A 134 -13.03 -1.61 -6.30
CA ARG A 134 -13.90 -2.77 -6.14
C ARG A 134 -14.90 -2.55 -5.00
N LEU A 135 -15.95 -3.34 -5.02
CA LEU A 135 -17.02 -3.29 -4.04
C LEU A 135 -17.02 -4.59 -3.22
N HIS A 136 -17.28 -4.45 -1.93
CA HIS A 136 -17.49 -5.54 -0.99
C HIS A 136 -18.85 -5.39 -0.34
N ASP A 137 -19.49 -6.52 -0.04
CA ASP A 137 -20.73 -6.52 0.69
C ASP A 137 -20.49 -6.26 2.18
N GLY A 138 -21.32 -5.41 2.78
CA GLY A 138 -21.31 -5.13 4.21
C GLY A 138 -20.28 -4.09 4.65
N PHE A 139 -19.98 -4.13 5.94
CA PHE A 139 -19.09 -3.19 6.65
C PHE A 139 -17.62 -3.58 6.55
N ILE A 140 -16.71 -2.65 6.88
CA ILE A 140 -15.28 -2.96 7.01
C ILE A 140 -15.10 -3.96 8.16
N THR A 141 -14.58 -5.14 7.82
CA THR A 141 -14.21 -6.20 8.77
C THR A 141 -12.72 -6.48 8.70
N GLU A 142 -12.17 -7.07 9.75
CA GLU A 142 -10.75 -7.48 9.79
C GLU A 142 -10.38 -8.43 8.64
N SER A 143 -11.34 -9.22 8.18
CA SER A 143 -11.16 -10.13 7.05
C SER A 143 -11.09 -9.42 5.70
N LEU A 144 -11.45 -8.14 5.59
CA LEU A 144 -11.35 -7.35 4.36
C LEU A 144 -10.00 -6.64 4.21
N VAL A 145 -9.28 -6.44 5.32
CA VAL A 145 -7.99 -5.74 5.34
C VAL A 145 -6.90 -6.63 4.71
N PRO A 146 -6.20 -6.19 3.65
CA PRO A 146 -5.24 -7.01 2.92
C PRO A 146 -3.88 -7.07 3.63
N ARG A 147 -3.86 -7.65 4.83
CA ARG A 147 -2.64 -7.93 5.62
C ARG A 147 -1.76 -8.98 4.94
N GLU A 148 -0.46 -8.88 5.15
CA GLU A 148 0.55 -9.80 4.65
C GLU A 148 0.25 -11.23 5.14
N GLY A 149 0.40 -12.21 4.23
CA GLY A 149 0.10 -13.62 4.52
C GLY A 149 -1.38 -13.99 4.61
N ARG A 150 -2.33 -13.06 4.39
CA ARG A 150 -3.77 -13.37 4.35
C ARG A 150 -4.35 -13.27 2.94
N ALA A 151 -4.96 -14.37 2.52
CA ALA A 151 -5.78 -14.50 1.32
C ALA A 151 -7.13 -13.80 1.51
N VAL A 152 -7.20 -12.50 1.22
CA VAL A 152 -8.45 -11.72 1.33
C VAL A 152 -9.00 -11.35 -0.04
N GLY A 153 -10.26 -11.71 -0.29
CA GLY A 153 -10.98 -11.32 -1.51
C GLY A 153 -10.43 -11.99 -2.78
N GLU A 154 -9.83 -13.17 -2.63
CA GLU A 154 -9.42 -13.99 -3.76
C GLU A 154 -10.63 -14.36 -4.63
N MET A 155 -10.42 -14.40 -5.95
CA MET A 155 -11.46 -14.72 -6.95
C MET A 155 -12.62 -13.71 -7.08
N LEU A 156 -12.57 -12.57 -6.39
CA LEU A 156 -13.52 -11.46 -6.63
C LEU A 156 -13.12 -10.62 -7.84
N TYR A 157 -14.11 -10.00 -8.48
CA TYR A 157 -13.87 -9.03 -9.54
C TYR A 157 -13.07 -7.84 -9.02
N GLN A 158 -11.91 -7.59 -9.63
CA GLN A 158 -10.95 -6.57 -9.19
C GLN A 158 -11.27 -5.16 -9.70
N GLY A 159 -12.35 -4.99 -10.48
CA GLY A 159 -12.66 -3.73 -11.16
C GLY A 159 -11.92 -3.54 -12.49
N PRO A 160 -12.32 -2.54 -13.29
CA PRO A 160 -11.57 -2.09 -14.48
C PRO A 160 -10.34 -1.27 -14.11
N TRP A 161 -9.51 -0.92 -15.09
CA TRP A 161 -8.48 0.11 -14.93
C TRP A 161 -9.13 1.49 -14.82
N LEU A 162 -8.76 2.28 -13.81
CA LEU A 162 -9.21 3.68 -13.70
C LEU A 162 -8.28 4.65 -14.43
N ASN A 163 -7.01 4.29 -14.56
CA ASN A 163 -6.00 5.07 -15.26
C ASN A 163 -5.09 4.14 -16.10
N GLN A 164 -4.17 4.74 -16.87
CA GLN A 164 -3.18 4.02 -17.68
C GLN A 164 -1.75 4.17 -17.13
N ARG A 165 -1.59 4.35 -15.81
CA ARG A 165 -0.30 4.56 -15.14
C ARG A 165 0.71 3.47 -15.52
N VAL A 166 0.33 2.20 -15.43
CA VAL A 166 1.24 1.07 -15.72
C VAL A 166 1.72 1.06 -17.17
N LEU A 167 0.87 1.47 -18.12
CA LEU A 167 1.28 1.65 -19.52
C LEU A 167 2.24 2.83 -19.67
N SER A 168 1.96 3.95 -18.99
CA SER A 168 2.84 5.12 -19.02
C SER A 168 4.23 4.83 -18.42
N GLU A 169 4.28 4.09 -17.30
CA GLU A 169 5.53 3.62 -16.68
C GLU A 169 6.34 2.74 -17.64
N SER A 170 5.65 1.89 -18.42
CA SER A 170 6.31 1.05 -19.43
C SER A 170 6.95 1.87 -20.55
N VAL A 171 6.30 2.97 -20.98
CA VAL A 171 6.83 3.87 -22.03
C VAL A 171 8.10 4.60 -21.58
N ILE A 172 8.15 5.04 -20.32
CA ILE A 172 9.33 5.71 -19.75
C ILE A 172 10.42 4.74 -19.28
N GLY A 173 10.25 3.44 -19.54
CA GLY A 173 11.21 2.40 -19.20
C GLY A 173 11.32 2.11 -17.70
N VAL A 174 10.31 2.49 -16.91
CA VAL A 174 10.18 2.04 -15.52
C VAL A 174 9.81 0.57 -15.56
N ARG A 175 10.70 -0.26 -15.03
CA ARG A 175 10.49 -1.70 -15.01
C ARG A 175 9.49 -2.08 -13.91
N SER A 176 8.46 -2.81 -14.31
CA SER A 176 7.50 -3.45 -13.41
C SER A 176 8.17 -4.50 -12.50
N ASN A 177 7.51 -4.83 -11.38
CA ASN A 177 7.91 -5.92 -10.48
C ASN A 177 7.86 -7.31 -11.13
N VAL A 178 7.33 -7.42 -12.36
CA VAL A 178 7.40 -8.62 -13.18
C VAL A 178 8.82 -8.75 -13.76
N SER A 179 9.72 -9.40 -13.01
CA SER A 179 11.14 -9.57 -13.38
C SER A 179 11.39 -10.78 -14.29
N ALA A 180 10.47 -11.76 -14.32
CA ALA A 180 10.54 -12.93 -15.18
C ALA A 180 9.19 -13.18 -15.85
N LEU A 181 9.21 -13.57 -17.13
CA LEU A 181 8.03 -14.05 -17.85
C LEU A 181 7.52 -15.39 -17.31
N ASP A 182 8.37 -16.11 -16.58
CA ASP A 182 8.07 -17.38 -15.93
C ASP A 182 7.65 -17.12 -14.47
N PRO A 183 6.35 -17.27 -14.12
CA PRO A 183 5.85 -17.04 -12.77
C PRO A 183 6.56 -17.92 -11.73
N TRP A 184 6.90 -19.16 -12.11
CA TRP A 184 7.51 -20.15 -11.21
C TRP A 184 8.88 -19.72 -10.69
N ARG A 185 9.62 -18.91 -11.45
CA ARG A 185 10.91 -18.37 -11.01
C ARG A 185 10.77 -17.34 -9.90
N GLN A 186 9.63 -16.64 -9.83
CA GLN A 186 9.36 -15.67 -8.78
C GLN A 186 8.79 -16.35 -7.52
N GLU A 187 8.19 -17.54 -7.65
CA GLU A 187 7.68 -18.29 -6.49
C GLU A 187 8.79 -18.84 -5.58
N GLN A 188 9.96 -19.14 -6.15
CA GLN A 188 11.08 -19.75 -5.43
C GLN A 188 11.79 -18.81 -4.44
N ALA A 189 11.60 -17.50 -4.56
CA ALA A 189 12.35 -16.53 -3.75
C ALA A 189 11.69 -16.23 -2.40
N PHE A 190 10.38 -15.95 -2.35
CA PHE A 190 9.65 -15.63 -1.13
C PHE A 190 8.14 -15.87 -1.32
N PHE A 191 7.58 -16.93 -0.72
CA PHE A 191 6.20 -17.34 -1.01
C PHE A 191 5.13 -16.31 -0.59
N PHE A 192 5.37 -15.46 0.41
CA PHE A 192 4.35 -14.52 0.89
C PHE A 192 4.64 -13.04 0.59
N ASP A 193 5.73 -12.71 -0.11
CA ASP A 193 6.11 -11.33 -0.40
C ASP A 193 5.52 -10.84 -1.73
N ARG A 194 4.53 -9.94 -1.64
CA ARG A 194 3.80 -9.37 -2.79
C ARG A 194 4.61 -8.37 -3.61
N HIS A 195 5.66 -7.78 -3.05
CA HIS A 195 6.50 -6.79 -3.74
C HIS A 195 7.47 -7.46 -4.71
N VAL A 196 7.84 -8.72 -4.44
CA VAL A 196 8.66 -9.55 -5.35
C VAL A 196 7.84 -10.53 -6.20
N ARG A 197 6.59 -10.84 -5.80
CA ARG A 197 5.65 -11.69 -6.54
C ARG A 197 4.43 -10.91 -7.05
N PRO A 198 4.43 -10.45 -8.31
CA PRO A 198 3.29 -9.78 -8.94
C PRO A 198 1.99 -10.61 -8.91
N TRP A 199 2.13 -11.92 -9.08
CA TRP A 199 1.02 -12.86 -9.22
C TRP A 199 0.20 -13.07 -7.94
N VAL A 200 0.73 -12.68 -6.78
CA VAL A 200 0.02 -12.69 -5.49
C VAL A 200 -0.29 -11.27 -5.00
N SER A 201 0.14 -10.24 -5.75
CA SER A 201 -0.11 -8.85 -5.40
C SER A 201 -1.50 -8.42 -5.85
N ARG A 202 -2.31 -8.02 -4.87
CA ARG A 202 -3.64 -7.46 -5.07
C ARG A 202 -3.61 -6.10 -5.81
N PHE A 203 -2.53 -5.32 -5.66
CA PHE A 203 -2.33 -4.06 -6.38
C PHE A 203 -2.00 -4.27 -7.84
N LEU A 204 -1.24 -5.33 -8.14
CA LEU A 204 -0.96 -5.78 -9.49
C LEU A 204 -2.05 -6.72 -10.04
N ARG A 205 -3.20 -6.81 -9.34
CA ARG A 205 -4.37 -7.60 -9.74
C ARG A 205 -4.00 -9.05 -10.05
N PHE A 206 -3.10 -9.63 -9.25
CA PHE A 206 -2.60 -10.99 -9.43
C PHE A 206 -1.95 -11.23 -10.82
N GLY A 207 -1.35 -10.18 -11.40
CA GLY A 207 -0.78 -10.19 -12.74
C GLY A 207 -1.81 -10.08 -13.88
N HIS A 208 -3.09 -9.95 -13.57
CA HIS A 208 -4.14 -9.78 -14.57
C HIS A 208 -4.25 -8.33 -15.04
N SER A 209 -4.35 -8.15 -16.36
CA SER A 209 -4.69 -6.87 -16.98
C SER A 209 -6.17 -6.86 -17.36
N PRO A 210 -7.05 -6.13 -16.63
CA PRO A 210 -8.45 -5.98 -17.01
C PRO A 210 -8.63 -5.54 -18.46
N VAL A 211 -9.67 -6.08 -19.10
CA VAL A 211 -10.06 -5.76 -20.48
C VAL A 211 -10.48 -4.30 -20.63
N HIS A 212 -11.17 -3.77 -19.62
CA HIS A 212 -11.74 -2.43 -19.66
C HIS A 212 -10.83 -1.43 -18.93
N THR A 213 -10.58 -0.31 -19.60
CA THR A 213 -10.16 0.94 -18.98
C THR A 213 -11.36 1.88 -19.03
N VAL A 214 -11.72 2.47 -17.89
CA VAL A 214 -12.85 3.40 -17.82
C VAL A 214 -12.55 4.68 -18.59
N LYS A 215 -13.60 5.44 -18.92
CA LYS A 215 -13.44 6.79 -19.47
C LYS A 215 -12.85 7.73 -18.41
N PRO A 216 -11.95 8.66 -18.77
CA PRO A 216 -11.34 9.60 -17.83
C PRO A 216 -12.36 10.35 -16.97
N ASP A 217 -13.43 10.89 -17.57
CA ASP A 217 -14.46 11.63 -16.83
C ASP A 217 -15.10 10.82 -15.68
N PHE A 218 -15.23 9.50 -15.87
CA PHE A 218 -15.76 8.62 -14.82
C PHE A 218 -14.72 8.37 -13.72
N ALA A 219 -13.44 8.21 -14.08
CA ALA A 219 -12.35 8.10 -13.12
C ALA A 219 -12.18 9.38 -12.30
N ASP A 220 -12.37 10.55 -12.91
CA ASP A 220 -12.30 11.85 -12.24
C ASP A 220 -13.44 12.00 -11.22
N VAL A 221 -14.65 11.58 -11.58
CA VAL A 221 -15.79 11.57 -10.64
C VAL A 221 -15.56 10.61 -9.48
N LEU A 222 -15.01 9.43 -9.73
CA LEU A 222 -14.62 8.50 -8.67
C LEU A 222 -13.53 9.08 -7.76
N SER A 223 -12.54 9.77 -8.33
CA SER A 223 -11.49 10.42 -7.54
C SER A 223 -12.06 11.48 -6.61
N ARG A 224 -12.95 12.35 -7.12
CA ARG A 224 -13.70 13.31 -6.30
C ARG A 224 -14.57 12.67 -5.23
N PHE A 225 -15.15 11.50 -5.52
CA PHE A 225 -15.88 10.74 -4.50
C PHE A 225 -14.96 10.35 -3.34
N PHE A 226 -13.72 9.91 -3.60
CA PHE A 226 -12.74 9.57 -2.55
C PHE A 226 -12.21 10.81 -1.81
N GLU A 227 -12.03 11.93 -2.50
CA GLU A 227 -11.66 13.21 -1.87
C GLU A 227 -12.67 13.65 -0.80
N CYS A 228 -13.98 13.39 -1.01
CA CYS A 228 -15.00 13.64 0.01
C CYS A 228 -14.76 12.87 1.32
N PHE A 229 -13.93 11.82 1.33
CA PHE A 229 -13.60 11.03 2.50
C PHE A 229 -12.16 11.22 2.96
N HIS A 230 -11.52 12.33 2.55
CA HIS A 230 -10.10 12.63 2.80
C HIS A 230 -9.15 11.54 2.29
N VAL A 231 -9.53 10.87 1.20
CA VAL A 231 -8.64 10.02 0.42
C VAL A 231 -8.18 10.84 -0.79
N ASP A 232 -7.17 11.66 -0.54
CA ASP A 232 -6.68 12.72 -1.43
C ASP A 232 -5.13 12.77 -1.48
N ASP A 233 -4.57 13.80 -2.13
CA ASP A 233 -3.12 14.01 -2.22
C ASP A 233 -2.47 14.29 -0.85
N ASP A 234 -3.16 14.93 0.09
CA ASP A 234 -2.62 15.18 1.43
C ASP A 234 -2.43 13.85 2.20
N LEU A 235 -3.42 12.95 2.09
CA LEU A 235 -3.29 11.58 2.60
C LEU A 235 -2.15 10.83 1.90
N ALA A 236 -2.07 10.89 0.57
CA ALA A 236 -1.04 10.19 -0.20
C ALA A 236 0.37 10.68 0.16
N TYR A 237 0.54 11.98 0.35
CA TYR A 237 1.77 12.59 0.83
C TYR A 237 2.17 12.05 2.21
N PHE A 238 1.23 11.99 3.16
CA PHE A 238 1.47 11.40 4.47
C PHE A 238 1.88 9.93 4.35
N VAL A 239 1.12 9.12 3.60
CA VAL A 239 1.35 7.68 3.44
C VAL A 239 2.73 7.40 2.83
N GLU A 240 3.14 8.16 1.81
CA GLU A 240 4.44 7.99 1.17
C GLU A 240 5.57 8.30 2.16
N HIS A 241 5.50 9.42 2.86
CA HIS A 241 6.53 9.79 3.84
C HIS A 241 6.55 8.84 5.04
N PHE A 242 5.39 8.38 5.50
CA PHE A 242 5.29 7.44 6.61
C PHE A 242 5.85 6.08 6.24
N ALA A 243 5.64 5.60 5.01
CA ALA A 243 6.25 4.38 4.51
C ALA A 243 7.79 4.43 4.54
N HIS A 244 8.39 5.57 4.18
CA HIS A 244 9.84 5.79 4.31
C HIS A 244 10.31 5.73 5.77
N GLU A 245 9.57 6.33 6.69
CA GLU A 245 9.89 6.33 8.11
C GLU A 245 9.76 4.93 8.72
N VAL A 246 8.72 4.17 8.35
CA VAL A 246 8.56 2.76 8.71
C VAL A 246 9.75 1.95 8.19
N GLN A 247 10.09 2.05 6.90
CA GLN A 247 11.23 1.33 6.34
C GLN A 247 12.54 1.65 7.08
N ARG A 248 12.76 2.91 7.44
CA ARG A 248 13.94 3.34 8.20
C ARG A 248 13.98 2.70 9.59
N LYS A 249 12.89 2.77 10.35
CA LYS A 249 12.80 2.20 11.71
C LYS A 249 12.94 0.68 11.71
N GLU A 250 12.28 0.00 10.78
CA GLU A 250 12.39 -1.45 10.59
C GLU A 250 13.84 -1.85 10.31
N LYS A 251 14.50 -1.17 9.37
CA LYS A 251 15.90 -1.42 9.03
C LYS A 251 16.84 -1.17 10.20
N ASP A 252 16.64 -0.09 10.94
CA ASP A 252 17.45 0.25 12.11
C ASP A 252 17.33 -0.80 13.20
N MET A 253 16.10 -1.25 13.49
CA MET A 253 15.85 -2.35 14.44
C MET A 253 16.52 -3.65 13.97
N TRP A 254 16.28 -4.05 12.72
CA TRP A 254 16.86 -5.28 12.16
C TRP A 254 18.39 -5.27 12.24
N SER A 255 19.00 -4.12 11.93
CA SER A 255 20.45 -3.93 12.01
C SER A 255 20.98 -4.09 13.44
N ARG A 256 20.23 -3.64 14.46
CA ARG A 256 20.59 -3.83 15.88
C ARG A 256 20.48 -5.30 16.28
N LEU A 257 19.41 -5.98 15.90
CA LEU A 257 19.20 -7.40 16.20
C LEU A 257 20.31 -8.26 15.59
N VAL A 258 20.65 -8.05 14.32
CA VAL A 258 21.74 -8.79 13.65
C VAL A 258 23.08 -8.57 14.34
N LYS A 259 23.41 -7.31 14.69
CA LYS A 259 24.64 -7.01 15.42
C LYS A 259 24.69 -7.73 16.76
N GLY A 260 23.56 -7.79 17.48
CA GLY A 260 23.46 -8.51 18.75
C GLY A 260 23.56 -10.04 18.64
N ILE A 261 23.28 -10.61 17.47
CA ILE A 261 23.44 -12.07 17.22
C ILE A 261 24.89 -12.41 16.85
N VAL A 262 25.57 -11.50 16.15
CA VAL A 262 26.94 -11.71 15.65
C VAL A 262 28.00 -11.35 16.71
N SER A 263 27.63 -10.62 17.77
CA SER A 263 28.46 -10.29 18.93
C SER A 263 28.42 -11.37 20.00
#